data_AF-A0A2E1A7X0-F1
#
_entry.id   AF-A0A2E1A7X0-F1
#
_cell.length_a   1.000
_cell.length_b   1.000
_cell.length_c   1.000
_cell.angle_alpha   90.00
_cell.angle_beta   90.00
_cell.angle_gamma   90.00
#
_symmetry.space_group_name_H-M   'P 1'
#
loop_
_entity.id
_entity.type
_entity.pdbx_description
1 polymer ?
#
loop_
_entity_poly.entity_id
_entity_poly.type
_entity_poly.pdbx_seq_one_letter_code
_entity_poly.pdbx_strand_id
1 'polypeptide(L)'
;MDESIFSQEWRKCLQEHYKYVIRNDDKITEESLKKVLLSQAVNFSDDDLQALYREATLRAEDLPDGFTPDMERAGMAPAEGQNAEQMAVQASAEGDQSFIAHPAECTCPSCMESSLNEALHDEEGQPLSPEALEERIIEQEEQADASENQMRLF
;
A
#
# COMPACT_ATOMS: atom_id res chain seq x y z
N MET A 1 -11.46 23.09 -29.61
CA MET A 1 -12.13 24.29 -29.06
C MET A 1 -11.25 24.80 -27.92
N ASP A 2 -10.72 26.01 -28.13
CA ASP A 2 -9.93 26.88 -27.25
C ASP A 2 -8.73 26.31 -26.45
N GLU A 3 -7.65 26.02 -27.18
CA GLU A 3 -6.26 25.97 -26.69
C GLU A 3 -5.75 27.38 -26.34
N SER A 4 -6.48 28.13 -25.51
CA SER A 4 -5.92 29.32 -24.89
C SER A 4 -4.82 28.89 -23.91
N ILE A 5 -3.60 29.41 -24.04
CA ILE A 5 -2.50 29.15 -23.10
C ILE A 5 -2.90 29.40 -21.64
N PHE A 6 -3.85 30.31 -21.41
CA PHE A 6 -4.38 30.63 -20.09
C PHE A 6 -5.36 29.58 -19.55
N SER A 7 -6.01 28.78 -20.40
CA SER A 7 -6.94 27.74 -19.94
C SER A 7 -6.21 26.57 -19.29
N GLN A 8 -4.99 26.26 -19.74
CA GLN A 8 -4.15 25.22 -19.14
C GLN A 8 -3.58 25.67 -17.79
N GLU A 9 -3.06 26.89 -17.71
CA GLU A 9 -2.50 27.44 -16.47
C GLU A 9 -3.57 27.62 -15.38
N TRP A 10 -4.78 28.04 -15.78
CA TRP A 10 -5.92 28.06 -14.86
C TRP A 10 -6.26 26.64 -14.39
N ARG A 11 -6.36 25.65 -15.29
CA ARG A 11 -6.63 24.26 -14.90
C ARG A 11 -5.62 23.73 -13.88
N LYS A 12 -4.32 23.96 -14.11
CA LYS A 12 -3.26 23.60 -13.15
C LYS A 12 -3.45 24.28 -11.79
N CYS A 13 -3.76 25.57 -11.79
CA CYS A 13 -4.02 26.32 -10.56
C CYS A 13 -5.20 25.71 -9.76
N LEU A 14 -6.28 25.30 -10.43
CA LEU A 14 -7.41 24.64 -9.77
C LEU A 14 -7.05 23.25 -9.24
N GLN A 15 -6.24 22.47 -9.95
CA GLN A 15 -5.75 21.17 -9.50
C GLN A 15 -4.92 21.31 -8.21
N GLU A 16 -3.96 22.23 -8.20
CA GLU A 16 -3.13 22.49 -7.01
C GLU A 16 -3.98 23.01 -5.84
N HIS A 17 -4.94 23.88 -6.11
CA HIS A 17 -5.84 24.37 -5.07
C HIS A 17 -6.71 23.24 -4.49
N TYR A 18 -7.21 22.34 -5.32
CA TYR A 18 -7.97 21.18 -4.87
C TYR A 18 -7.11 20.25 -3.99
N LYS A 19 -5.86 19.97 -4.40
CA LYS A 19 -4.92 19.18 -3.57
C LYS A 19 -4.64 19.86 -2.23
N TYR A 20 -4.45 21.17 -2.21
CA TYR A 20 -4.27 21.94 -0.97
C TYR A 20 -5.49 21.86 -0.05
N VAL A 21 -6.71 21.98 -0.60
CA VAL A 21 -7.95 21.88 0.18
C VAL A 21 -8.09 20.51 0.83
N ILE A 22 -7.77 19.43 0.11
CA ILE A 22 -7.77 18.06 0.65
C ILE A 22 -6.74 17.94 1.78
N ARG A 23 -5.52 18.45 1.57
CA ARG A 23 -4.45 18.45 2.57
C ARG A 23 -4.78 19.29 3.81
N ASN A 24 -5.71 20.22 3.74
CA ASN A 24 -6.13 20.98 4.92
C ASN A 24 -7.45 20.47 5.53
N ASP A 25 -7.98 19.36 5.01
CA ASP A 25 -9.26 18.78 5.41
C ASP A 25 -10.45 19.78 5.35
N ASP A 26 -10.40 20.77 4.46
CA ASP A 26 -11.45 21.79 4.33
C ASP A 26 -12.61 21.28 3.45
N LYS A 27 -13.55 20.61 4.09
CA LYS A 27 -14.73 20.02 3.43
C LYS A 27 -15.66 21.05 2.78
N ILE A 28 -15.76 22.26 3.36
CA ILE A 28 -16.67 23.30 2.85
C ILE A 28 -16.16 23.80 1.50
N THR A 29 -14.87 24.13 1.43
CA THR A 29 -14.24 24.57 0.19
C THR A 29 -14.21 23.43 -0.83
N GLU A 30 -13.93 22.20 -0.39
CA GLU A 30 -13.92 21.00 -1.25
C GLU A 30 -15.23 20.83 -2.04
N GLU A 31 -16.39 20.89 -1.37
CA GLU A 31 -17.70 20.73 -2.03
C GLU A 31 -17.99 21.80 -3.07
N SER A 32 -17.63 23.05 -2.78
CA SER A 32 -17.82 24.15 -3.71
C SER A 32 -16.88 24.04 -4.92
N LEU A 33 -15.63 23.65 -4.70
CA LEU A 33 -14.61 23.52 -5.73
C LEU A 33 -14.88 22.34 -6.66
N LYS A 34 -15.41 21.22 -6.15
CA LYS A 34 -15.87 20.10 -6.98
C LYS A 34 -16.91 20.53 -8.02
N LYS A 35 -17.89 21.35 -7.64
CA LYS A 35 -18.91 21.87 -8.57
C LYS A 35 -18.28 22.72 -9.68
N VAL A 36 -17.24 23.48 -9.36
CA VAL A 36 -16.50 24.29 -10.35
C VAL A 36 -15.68 23.39 -11.28
N LEU A 37 -14.98 22.38 -10.75
CA LEU A 37 -14.17 21.46 -11.53
C LEU A 37 -15.02 20.61 -12.50
N LEU A 38 -16.19 20.15 -12.06
CA LEU A 38 -17.15 19.41 -12.87
C LEU A 38 -17.95 20.30 -13.84
N SER A 39 -17.77 21.62 -13.80
CA SER A 39 -18.49 22.53 -14.69
C SER A 39 -18.05 22.35 -16.13
N GLN A 40 -18.94 22.63 -17.10
CA GLN A 40 -18.66 22.50 -18.53
C GLN A 40 -17.46 23.32 -19.02
N ALA A 41 -17.09 24.39 -18.30
CA ALA A 41 -15.94 25.23 -18.66
C ALA A 41 -14.60 24.52 -18.41
N VAL A 42 -14.52 23.72 -17.35
CA VAL A 42 -13.27 23.05 -16.95
C VAL A 42 -13.30 21.57 -17.35
N ASN A 43 -14.47 20.93 -17.23
CA ASN A 43 -14.80 19.60 -17.70
C ASN A 43 -13.89 18.50 -17.14
N PHE A 44 -13.61 18.54 -15.84
CA PHE A 44 -13.03 17.38 -15.14
C PHE A 44 -14.07 16.28 -15.02
N SER A 45 -13.62 15.03 -15.13
CA SER A 45 -14.42 13.85 -14.80
C SER A 45 -14.33 13.52 -13.31
N ASP A 46 -15.22 12.66 -12.82
CA ASP A 46 -15.13 12.15 -11.45
C ASP A 46 -13.83 11.36 -11.24
N ASP A 47 -13.38 10.62 -12.26
CA ASP A 47 -12.10 9.88 -12.23
C ASP A 47 -10.90 10.81 -12.05
N ASP A 48 -10.89 11.97 -12.73
CA ASP A 48 -9.85 12.98 -12.56
C ASP A 48 -9.84 13.52 -11.12
N LEU A 49 -11.01 13.73 -10.50
CA LEU A 49 -11.13 14.18 -9.12
C LEU A 49 -10.63 13.14 -8.13
N GLN A 50 -10.89 11.85 -8.39
CA GLN A 50 -10.35 10.75 -7.60
C GLN A 50 -8.83 10.63 -7.76
N ALA A 51 -8.31 10.79 -8.97
CA ALA A 51 -6.88 10.80 -9.23
C ALA A 51 -6.17 11.93 -8.47
N LEU A 52 -6.71 13.14 -8.50
CA LEU A 52 -6.20 14.27 -7.72
C LEU A 52 -6.31 14.03 -6.21
N TYR A 53 -7.37 13.36 -5.76
CA TYR A 53 -7.53 12.98 -4.36
C TYR A 53 -6.42 12.03 -3.91
N ARG A 54 -6.19 10.95 -4.67
CA ARG A 54 -5.09 10.02 -4.42
C ARG A 54 -3.76 10.75 -4.37
N GLU A 55 -3.47 11.60 -5.36
CA GLU A 55 -2.23 12.37 -5.41
C GLU A 55 -2.04 13.27 -4.18
N ALA A 56 -3.12 13.92 -3.71
CA ALA A 56 -3.09 14.76 -2.53
C ALA A 56 -2.76 13.97 -1.26
N THR A 57 -3.20 12.71 -1.17
CA THR A 57 -3.08 11.86 0.02
C THR A 57 -1.92 10.86 -0.02
N LEU A 58 -1.07 10.88 -1.06
CA LEU A 58 0.08 9.96 -1.18
C LEU A 58 1.16 10.20 -0.12
N ARG A 59 1.30 11.44 0.38
CA ARG A 59 2.31 11.83 1.35
C ARG A 59 1.67 12.12 2.69
N ALA A 60 2.05 11.34 3.71
CA ALA A 60 1.52 11.45 5.05
C ALA A 60 1.96 12.76 5.74
N GLU A 61 3.15 13.26 5.42
CA GLU A 61 3.72 14.47 5.99
C GLU A 61 3.00 15.76 5.55
N ASP A 62 2.27 15.71 4.44
CA ASP A 62 1.51 16.84 3.90
C ASP A 62 0.08 16.89 4.46
N LEU A 63 -0.31 15.91 5.28
CA LEU A 63 -1.65 15.75 5.84
C LEU A 63 -1.67 16.17 7.32
N PRO A 64 -2.81 16.64 7.84
CA PRO A 64 -2.94 17.04 9.24
C PRO A 64 -3.00 15.80 10.14
N ASP A 65 -2.60 15.99 11.38
CA ASP A 65 -2.66 14.92 12.39
C ASP A 65 -4.09 14.41 12.54
N GLY A 66 -4.27 13.08 12.43
CA GLY A 66 -5.57 12.43 12.51
C GLY A 66 -6.38 12.41 11.22
N PHE A 67 -5.81 12.86 10.09
CA PHE A 67 -6.45 12.72 8.79
C PHE A 67 -6.70 11.23 8.46
N THR A 68 -7.94 10.89 8.14
CA THR A 68 -8.31 9.56 7.66
C THR A 68 -8.73 9.65 6.19
N PRO A 69 -7.94 9.08 5.26
CA PRO A 69 -8.31 9.03 3.86
C PRO A 69 -9.62 8.26 3.65
N ASP A 70 -10.44 8.77 2.75
CA ASP A 70 -11.61 8.07 2.24
C ASP A 70 -11.13 6.94 1.32
N MET A 71 -11.20 5.70 1.82
CA MET A 71 -10.68 4.50 1.15
C MET A 71 -11.36 4.23 -0.20
N GLU A 72 -12.61 4.64 -0.36
CA GLU A 72 -13.35 4.49 -1.62
C GLU A 72 -12.77 5.42 -2.69
N ARG A 73 -12.61 6.70 -2.35
CA ARG A 73 -12.00 7.69 -3.25
C ARG A 73 -10.51 7.46 -3.49
N ALA A 74 -9.81 6.89 -2.51
CA ALA A 74 -8.41 6.54 -2.63
C ALA A 74 -8.20 5.36 -3.61
N GLY A 75 -9.27 4.72 -4.10
CA GLY A 75 -9.18 3.59 -5.03
C GLY A 75 -8.68 2.30 -4.38
N MET A 76 -8.74 2.22 -3.04
CA MET A 76 -8.46 1.00 -2.28
C MET A 76 -9.73 0.23 -1.91
N ALA A 77 -10.91 0.68 -2.38
CA ALA A 77 -12.11 -0.12 -2.29
C ALA A 77 -11.97 -1.42 -3.11
N PRO A 78 -12.51 -2.56 -2.63
CA PRO A 78 -12.59 -3.76 -3.44
C PRO A 78 -13.38 -3.44 -4.71
N ALA A 79 -12.82 -3.78 -5.87
CA ALA A 79 -13.38 -3.49 -7.17
C ALA A 79 -14.73 -4.20 -7.38
N GLU A 80 -15.83 -3.57 -6.98
CA GLU A 80 -17.18 -3.97 -7.40
C GLU A 80 -17.40 -3.44 -8.83
N GLY A 81 -17.21 -4.30 -9.83
CA GLY A 81 -17.80 -4.07 -11.16
C GLY A 81 -16.90 -4.11 -12.40
N GLN A 82 -15.70 -4.67 -12.34
CA GLN A 82 -14.93 -4.99 -13.55
C GLN A 82 -14.88 -6.51 -13.78
N ASN A 83 -15.89 -7.00 -14.50
CA ASN A 83 -15.94 -8.29 -15.20
C ASN A 83 -15.86 -9.57 -14.34
N ALA A 84 -16.93 -9.85 -13.58
CA ALA A 84 -17.15 -11.13 -12.91
C ALA A 84 -17.23 -12.33 -13.89
N GLU A 85 -17.49 -12.11 -15.18
CA GLU A 85 -17.52 -13.18 -16.20
C GLU A 85 -16.13 -13.64 -16.66
N GLN A 86 -15.09 -12.81 -16.50
CA GLN A 86 -13.69 -13.19 -16.75
C GLN A 86 -13.00 -13.79 -15.51
N MET A 87 -13.51 -13.54 -14.30
CA MET A 87 -13.04 -14.18 -13.07
C MET A 87 -13.72 -15.52 -12.75
N ALA A 88 -14.90 -15.81 -13.33
CA ALA A 88 -15.60 -17.09 -13.09
C ALA A 88 -14.87 -18.32 -13.68
N VAL A 89 -13.90 -18.14 -14.58
CA VAL A 89 -13.01 -19.23 -15.03
C VAL A 89 -11.87 -19.48 -14.03
N GLN A 90 -11.63 -18.56 -13.08
CA GLN A 90 -10.61 -18.69 -12.02
C GLN A 90 -11.19 -19.00 -10.63
N ALA A 91 -12.50 -18.83 -10.42
CA ALA A 91 -13.16 -19.01 -9.12
C ALA A 91 -13.88 -20.37 -8.93
N SER A 92 -13.46 -21.42 -9.65
CA SER A 92 -13.85 -22.81 -9.33
C SER A 92 -12.77 -23.56 -8.52
N ALA A 93 -11.82 -22.84 -7.93
CA ALA A 93 -10.76 -23.40 -7.10
C ALA A 93 -10.73 -22.76 -5.70
N GLU A 94 -11.88 -22.64 -5.05
CA GLU A 94 -11.92 -22.49 -3.59
C GLU A 94 -11.78 -23.87 -2.95
N GLY A 95 -10.52 -24.26 -2.83
CA GLY A 95 -10.08 -25.49 -2.21
C GLY A 95 -8.58 -25.60 -2.43
N ASP A 96 -7.83 -25.45 -1.35
CA ASP A 96 -6.36 -25.44 -1.27
C ASP A 96 -5.74 -24.04 -1.35
N GLN A 97 -5.01 -23.66 -0.30
CA GLN A 97 -4.02 -22.59 -0.38
C GLN A 97 -2.93 -23.09 -1.33
N SER A 98 -3.21 -23.03 -2.62
CA SER A 98 -2.29 -23.46 -3.66
C SER A 98 -1.10 -22.52 -3.62
N PHE A 99 -0.05 -23.01 -2.97
CA PHE A 99 1.31 -22.54 -3.10
C PHE A 99 1.56 -22.18 -4.57
N ILE A 100 1.60 -20.89 -4.89
CA ILE A 100 1.93 -20.44 -6.23
C ILE A 100 3.43 -20.72 -6.39
N ALA A 101 3.76 -21.88 -6.95
CA ALA A 101 5.12 -22.25 -7.27
C ALA A 101 5.66 -21.26 -8.31
N HIS A 102 6.47 -20.31 -7.86
CA HIS A 102 7.21 -19.38 -8.71
C HIS A 102 8.61 -19.93 -9.01
N PRO A 103 9.36 -19.33 -9.95
CA PRO A 103 10.67 -19.87 -10.36
C PRO A 103 11.60 -20.01 -9.15
N ALA A 104 12.38 -21.09 -9.13
CA ALA A 104 13.37 -21.35 -8.07
C ALA A 104 14.44 -20.25 -7.95
N GLU A 105 14.51 -19.35 -8.94
CA GLU A 105 15.47 -18.23 -9.02
C GLU A 105 14.82 -16.87 -8.70
N CYS A 106 13.68 -16.84 -8.02
CA CYS A 106 12.99 -15.61 -7.68
C CYS A 106 13.79 -14.78 -6.65
N THR A 107 14.01 -13.49 -6.95
CA THR A 107 14.81 -12.55 -6.13
C THR A 107 13.95 -11.47 -5.47
N CYS A 108 12.69 -11.79 -5.10
CA CYS A 108 11.85 -10.82 -4.40
C CYS A 108 12.27 -10.66 -2.93
N PRO A 109 12.13 -9.45 -2.35
CA PRO A 109 12.57 -9.17 -0.98
C PRO A 109 11.95 -10.11 0.07
N SER A 110 10.67 -10.43 -0.08
CA SER A 110 9.94 -11.28 0.85
C SER A 110 10.43 -12.74 0.88
N CYS A 111 10.95 -13.26 -0.23
CA CYS A 111 11.51 -14.61 -0.26
C CYS A 111 12.99 -14.61 0.10
N MET A 112 13.75 -13.58 -0.28
CA MET A 112 15.12 -13.42 0.17
C MET A 112 15.23 -13.40 1.69
N GLU A 113 14.33 -12.70 2.38
CA GLU A 113 14.32 -12.64 3.85
C GLU A 113 14.02 -14.01 4.48
N SER A 114 13.10 -14.77 3.90
CA SER A 114 12.76 -16.13 4.35
C SER A 114 13.85 -17.16 4.03
N SER A 115 14.53 -17.04 2.88
CA SER A 115 15.59 -17.95 2.45
C SER A 115 16.94 -17.65 3.09
N LEU A 116 17.25 -16.39 3.43
CA LEU A 116 18.48 -16.03 4.15
C LEU A 116 18.41 -16.29 5.66
N ASN A 117 17.22 -16.61 6.20
CA ASN A 117 17.09 -16.93 7.61
C ASN A 117 17.52 -18.38 7.88
N GLU A 118 18.84 -18.59 7.83
CA GLU A 118 19.53 -19.87 8.12
C GLU A 118 19.20 -20.42 9.52
N ALA A 119 18.67 -19.56 10.41
CA ALA A 119 18.25 -19.95 11.75
C ALA A 119 17.00 -20.84 11.77
N LEU A 120 16.20 -20.83 10.70
CA LEU A 120 14.92 -21.55 10.59
C LEU A 120 15.01 -22.88 9.83
N HIS A 121 16.20 -23.27 9.37
CA HIS A 121 16.41 -24.50 8.62
C HIS A 121 17.42 -25.41 9.34
N ASP A 122 17.26 -26.72 9.18
CA ASP A 122 18.20 -27.74 9.66
C ASP A 122 19.43 -27.88 8.73
N GLU A 123 20.36 -28.77 9.08
CA GLU A 123 21.57 -29.03 8.30
C GLU A 123 21.29 -29.58 6.89
N GLU A 124 20.06 -30.01 6.62
CA GLU A 124 19.59 -30.53 5.34
C GLU A 124 18.80 -29.47 4.53
N GLY A 125 18.72 -28.24 5.05
CA GLY A 125 18.03 -27.12 4.41
C GLY A 125 16.50 -27.26 4.43
N GLN A 126 15.95 -28.16 5.25
CA GLN A 126 14.51 -28.26 5.47
C GLN A 126 14.11 -27.28 6.59
N PRO A 127 12.88 -26.73 6.53
CA PRO A 127 12.38 -25.90 7.61
C PRO A 127 12.31 -26.72 8.90
N LEU A 128 12.79 -26.14 10.00
CA LEU A 128 12.79 -26.80 11.31
C LEU A 128 11.37 -27.21 11.70
N SER A 129 11.23 -28.41 12.26
CA SER A 129 9.98 -28.84 12.88
C SER A 129 9.62 -27.89 14.04
N PRO A 130 8.34 -27.75 14.40
CA PRO A 130 7.92 -26.85 15.48
C PRO A 130 8.63 -27.15 16.81
N GLU A 131 8.90 -28.42 17.10
CA GLU A 131 9.64 -28.84 18.29
C GLU A 131 11.12 -28.41 18.23
N ALA A 132 11.78 -28.55 17.08
CA ALA A 132 13.18 -28.15 16.89
C ALA A 132 13.35 -26.61 16.85
N LEU A 133 12.32 -25.89 16.40
CA LEU A 133 12.28 -24.44 16.42
C LEU A 133 12.19 -23.90 17.86
N GLU A 134 11.36 -24.51 18.69
CA GLU A 134 11.23 -24.14 20.12
C GLU A 134 12.55 -24.35 20.87
N GLU A 135 13.23 -25.48 20.66
CA GLU A 135 14.55 -25.73 21.27
C GLU A 135 15.59 -24.68 20.86
N ARG A 136 15.63 -24.29 19.59
CA ARG A 136 16.56 -23.26 19.10
C ARG A 136 16.28 -21.86 19.63
N ILE A 137 15.01 -21.51 19.81
CA ILE A 137 14.62 -20.22 20.40
C ILE A 137 15.10 -20.16 21.86
N ILE A 138 14.91 -21.25 22.61
CA ILE A 138 15.38 -21.35 24.00
C ILE A 138 16.91 -21.22 24.08
N GLU A 139 17.66 -21.91 23.22
CA GLU A 139 19.12 -21.80 23.19
C GLU A 139 19.61 -20.40 22.81
N GLN A 140 18.92 -19.70 21.89
CA GLN A 140 19.25 -18.31 21.54
C GLN A 140 18.98 -17.35 22.71
N GLU A 141 17.89 -17.53 23.43
CA GLU A 141 17.57 -16.73 24.62
C GLU A 141 18.63 -16.95 25.72
N GLU A 142 19.03 -18.20 25.98
CA GLU A 142 20.08 -18.50 26.96
C GLU A 142 21.46 -17.93 26.55
N GLN A 143 21.80 -17.96 25.26
CA GLN A 143 23.04 -17.34 24.76
C GLN A 143 23.01 -15.81 24.80
N ALA A 144 21.86 -15.19 24.54
CA ALA A 144 21.68 -13.75 24.65
C ALA A 144 21.88 -13.29 26.11
N ASP A 145 21.26 -13.97 27.07
CA ASP A 145 21.42 -13.70 28.51
C ASP A 145 22.88 -13.90 28.99
N ALA A 146 23.56 -14.95 28.50
CA ALA A 146 24.97 -15.20 28.82
C ALA A 146 25.90 -14.11 28.26
N SER A 147 25.64 -13.62 27.04
CA SER A 147 26.41 -12.54 26.42
C SER A 147 26.22 -11.19 27.12
N GLU A 148 24.99 -10.90 27.59
CA GLU A 148 24.67 -9.69 28.34
C GLU A 148 25.38 -9.67 29.70
N ASN A 149 25.46 -10.82 30.37
CA ASN A 149 26.14 -10.93 31.65
C ASN A 149 27.67 -10.85 31.51
N GLN A 150 28.23 -11.33 30.39
CA GLN A 150 29.66 -11.19 30.06
C GLN A 150 30.06 -9.73 29.75
N MET A 151 29.18 -8.93 29.14
CA MET A 151 29.42 -7.49 28.91
C MET A 151 29.35 -6.62 30.19
N ARG A 152 28.71 -7.10 31.26
CA ARG A 152 28.61 -6.38 32.54
C ARG A 152 29.79 -6.61 33.49
N LEU A 153 30.72 -7.50 33.13
CA LEU A 153 31.88 -7.89 33.95
C LEU A 153 33.21 -7.23 33.51
N PHE A 154 33.17 -6.29 32.54
CA PHE A 154 34.30 -5.45 32.14
C PHE A 154 34.13 -3.99 32.55
#